data_AF-A0A258KC49-F1
#
_entry.id   AF-A0A258KC49-F1
#
_cell.length_a   1.000
_cell.length_b   1.000
_cell.length_c   1.000
_cell.angle_alpha   90.00
_cell.angle_beta   90.00
_cell.angle_gamma   90.00
#
_symmetry.space_group_name_H-M   'P 1'
#
loop_
_entity.id
_entity.type
_entity.pdbx_description
1 polymer ?
#
loop_
_entity_poly.entity_id
_entity_poly.type
_entity_poly.pdbx_seq_one_letter_code
_entity_poly.pdbx_strand_id
1 'polypeptide(L)'
;NGAFAGTYNDPKTPPQTALYAPDGKRVRWIEENRLAEGHPYWPYASTLTTPEYGTLKAADGEALHYALLKPADFDPSKKYPAIVAVYGGPHAQNVRKIWQSPSERTYLEAGYLVFRLDNRGTANRSAKFARALDRRLGTVEVDDQLVGANYLKSLPYVDAEKLGVVGWSYGGFMTLMMLTAENTPFKAGAGGAPPTEWGLYDTAYTERYMGKPDENKDGYARSDILGRLDRMKPGSLLLLHGMADDNVIFENSTRLIAELQKKAIPFEMALYPGERHSAPGSKTKGLSVLKTHLEFFGRKLKGQ
;
A
#
# COMPACT_ATOMS: atom_id res chain seq x y z
N ASN A 1 -29.74 31.22 9.04
CA ASN A 1 -29.73 29.76 8.77
C ASN A 1 -28.43 29.39 8.08
N GLY A 2 -27.52 28.74 8.78
CA GLY A 2 -26.31 28.17 8.18
C GLY A 2 -26.59 26.87 7.44
N ALA A 3 -25.69 26.44 6.58
CA ALA A 3 -25.68 25.12 5.98
C ALA A 3 -24.22 24.71 5.71
N PHE A 4 -23.95 23.41 5.64
CA PHE A 4 -22.62 22.89 5.31
C PHE A 4 -22.71 21.81 4.23
N ALA A 5 -21.68 21.71 3.39
CA ALA A 5 -21.55 20.59 2.46
C ALA A 5 -20.83 19.43 3.15
N GLY A 6 -21.30 18.21 2.93
CA GLY A 6 -20.68 17.00 3.45
C GLY A 6 -20.67 15.89 2.42
N THR A 7 -19.64 15.05 2.47
CA THR A 7 -19.52 13.84 1.64
C THR A 7 -19.53 12.61 2.53
N TYR A 8 -20.43 11.67 2.24
CA TYR A 8 -20.51 10.36 2.88
C TYR A 8 -20.17 9.26 1.88
N ASN A 9 -19.49 8.22 2.36
CA ASN A 9 -19.37 6.94 1.67
C ASN A 9 -19.06 5.84 2.67
N ASP A 10 -19.30 4.62 2.24
CA ASP A 10 -18.97 3.40 2.98
C ASP A 10 -18.61 2.28 1.97
N PRO A 11 -18.23 1.08 2.41
CA PRO A 11 -17.85 0.01 1.50
C PRO A 11 -18.94 -0.44 0.50
N LYS A 12 -20.20 -0.05 0.69
CA LYS A 12 -21.35 -0.38 -0.17
C LYS A 12 -21.91 0.83 -0.92
N THR A 13 -21.57 2.03 -0.48
CA THR A 13 -22.13 3.28 -0.99
C THR A 13 -21.01 4.16 -1.55
N PRO A 14 -21.00 4.46 -2.87
CA PRO A 14 -20.00 5.35 -3.45
C PRO A 14 -20.14 6.78 -2.90
N PRO A 15 -19.13 7.67 -3.04
CA PRO A 15 -19.15 9.02 -2.51
C PRO A 15 -20.38 9.84 -2.93
N GLN A 16 -21.24 10.15 -1.94
CA GLN A 16 -22.41 11.01 -2.11
C GLN A 16 -22.17 12.33 -1.39
N THR A 17 -22.40 13.45 -2.07
CA THR A 17 -22.21 14.80 -1.55
C THR A 17 -23.54 15.55 -1.48
N ALA A 18 -23.82 16.17 -0.35
CA ALA A 18 -25.06 16.89 -0.12
C ALA A 18 -24.85 18.18 0.68
N LEU A 19 -25.84 19.07 0.61
CA LEU A 19 -25.96 20.20 1.51
C LEU A 19 -26.79 19.78 2.74
N TYR A 20 -26.28 20.04 3.93
CA TYR A 20 -26.88 19.73 5.21
C TYR A 20 -27.19 21.00 5.99
N ALA A 21 -28.30 21.01 6.72
CA ALA A 21 -28.59 22.01 7.73
C ALA A 21 -27.69 21.80 8.97
N PRO A 22 -27.56 22.76 9.89
CA PRO A 22 -26.65 22.67 11.03
C PRO A 22 -26.97 21.52 11.99
N ASP A 23 -28.21 21.01 11.95
CA ASP A 23 -28.66 19.83 12.69
C ASP A 23 -28.31 18.49 12.01
N GLY A 24 -27.62 18.53 10.86
CA GLY A 24 -27.24 17.35 10.08
C GLY A 24 -28.34 16.83 9.14
N LYS A 25 -29.52 17.48 9.08
CA LYS A 25 -30.56 17.08 8.13
C LYS A 25 -30.15 17.44 6.71
N ARG A 26 -30.21 16.47 5.78
CA ARG A 26 -29.97 16.72 4.36
C ARG A 26 -31.02 17.67 3.80
N VAL A 27 -30.57 18.78 3.21
CA VAL A 27 -31.40 19.78 2.54
C VAL A 27 -31.61 19.42 1.07
N ARG A 28 -30.52 19.11 0.36
CA ARG A 28 -30.55 18.67 -1.05
C ARG A 28 -29.27 17.94 -1.43
N TRP A 29 -29.35 17.10 -2.47
CA TRP A 29 -28.17 16.51 -3.10
C TRP A 29 -27.37 17.57 -3.87
N ILE A 30 -26.05 17.46 -3.81
CA ILE A 30 -25.12 18.13 -4.73
C ILE A 30 -24.70 17.10 -5.80
N GLU A 31 -24.33 15.91 -5.34
CA GLU A 31 -24.04 14.74 -6.16
C GLU A 31 -24.49 13.51 -5.38
N GLU A 32 -25.61 12.89 -5.74
CA GLU A 32 -26.10 11.69 -5.04
C GLU A 32 -25.21 10.48 -5.35
N ASN A 33 -24.57 10.43 -6.52
CA ASN A 33 -23.73 9.34 -7.00
C ASN A 33 -24.38 7.97 -6.79
N ARG A 34 -25.69 7.87 -7.07
CA ARG A 34 -26.46 6.68 -6.73
C ARG A 34 -25.99 5.48 -7.56
N LEU A 35 -25.60 4.39 -6.89
CA LEU A 35 -25.30 3.13 -7.55
C LEU A 35 -26.61 2.45 -7.99
N ALA A 36 -27.06 2.76 -9.21
CA ALA A 36 -28.24 2.23 -9.86
C ALA A 36 -27.97 1.96 -11.36
N GLU A 37 -28.95 1.40 -12.06
CA GLU A 37 -28.87 1.19 -13.51
C GLU A 37 -28.49 2.50 -14.24
N GLY A 38 -27.54 2.41 -15.16
CA GLY A 38 -26.93 3.56 -15.85
C GLY A 38 -25.69 4.14 -15.16
N HIS A 39 -25.39 3.79 -13.91
CA HIS A 39 -24.15 4.20 -13.26
C HIS A 39 -22.93 3.45 -13.89
N PRO A 40 -21.75 4.08 -14.10
CA PRO A 40 -20.60 3.41 -14.72
C PRO A 40 -20.10 2.16 -13.98
N TYR A 41 -20.34 2.10 -12.66
CA TYR A 41 -20.02 0.94 -11.83
C TYR A 41 -21.14 -0.12 -11.79
N TRP A 42 -22.32 0.17 -12.34
CA TRP A 42 -23.47 -0.75 -12.32
C TRP A 42 -23.16 -2.16 -12.87
N PRO A 43 -22.41 -2.33 -13.99
CA PRO A 43 -22.04 -3.66 -14.48
C PRO A 43 -21.26 -4.51 -13.46
N TYR A 44 -20.69 -3.86 -12.46
CA TYR A 44 -19.81 -4.43 -11.46
C TYR A 44 -20.45 -4.51 -10.06
N ALA A 45 -21.68 -4.01 -9.91
CA ALA A 45 -22.37 -3.89 -8.63
C ALA A 45 -22.69 -5.26 -8.00
N SER A 46 -23.04 -6.26 -8.82
CA SER A 46 -23.36 -7.63 -8.36
C SER A 46 -22.18 -8.38 -7.75
N THR A 47 -20.96 -7.97 -8.09
CA THR A 47 -19.70 -8.55 -7.61
C THR A 47 -18.93 -7.60 -6.70
N LEU A 48 -19.60 -6.54 -6.20
CA LEU A 48 -19.02 -5.65 -5.20
C LEU A 48 -18.81 -6.42 -3.90
N THR A 49 -17.57 -6.47 -3.43
CA THR A 49 -17.21 -7.09 -2.16
C THR A 49 -16.93 -6.02 -1.12
N THR A 50 -17.21 -6.35 0.14
CA THR A 50 -16.91 -5.49 1.28
C THR A 50 -15.80 -6.09 2.13
N PRO A 51 -14.84 -5.29 2.63
CA PRO A 51 -13.77 -5.82 3.48
C PRO A 51 -14.31 -6.39 4.80
N GLU A 52 -13.70 -7.48 5.27
CA GLU A 52 -13.75 -7.90 6.66
C GLU A 52 -12.74 -7.07 7.45
N TYR A 53 -13.16 -6.52 8.60
CA TYR A 53 -12.30 -5.71 9.46
C TYR A 53 -12.00 -6.44 10.75
N GLY A 54 -10.80 -6.22 11.29
CA GLY A 54 -10.45 -6.70 12.61
C GLY A 54 -9.26 -5.96 13.20
N THR A 55 -8.74 -6.50 14.29
CA THR A 55 -7.60 -5.96 15.01
C THR A 55 -6.59 -7.03 15.35
N LEU A 56 -5.32 -6.72 15.16
CA LEU A 56 -4.19 -7.47 15.71
C LEU A 56 -3.54 -6.64 16.83
N LYS A 57 -2.63 -7.26 17.58
CA LYS A 57 -1.85 -6.57 18.61
C LYS A 57 -0.42 -6.38 18.14
N ALA A 58 0.07 -5.16 18.24
CA ALA A 58 1.49 -4.85 18.09
C ALA A 58 2.29 -5.37 19.29
N ALA A 59 3.63 -5.34 19.17
CA ALA A 59 4.54 -5.79 20.22
C ALA A 59 4.37 -5.02 21.55
N ASP A 60 3.96 -3.76 21.50
CA ASP A 60 3.68 -2.91 22.67
C ASP A 60 2.21 -2.94 23.13
N GLY A 61 1.41 -3.85 22.56
CA GLY A 61 0.00 -4.02 22.86
C GLY A 61 -0.96 -3.06 22.14
N GLU A 62 -0.46 -2.11 21.35
CA GLU A 62 -1.33 -1.22 20.56
C GLU A 62 -2.15 -2.04 19.54
N ALA A 63 -3.40 -1.63 19.33
CA ALA A 63 -4.25 -2.27 18.33
C ALA A 63 -3.86 -1.85 16.91
N LEU A 64 -3.64 -2.84 16.04
CA LEU A 64 -3.39 -2.68 14.61
C LEU A 64 -4.67 -3.03 13.86
N HIS A 65 -5.30 -2.06 13.20
CA HIS A 65 -6.52 -2.31 12.44
C HIS A 65 -6.17 -2.92 11.09
N TYR A 66 -6.91 -3.95 10.68
CA TYR A 66 -6.78 -4.55 9.34
C TYR A 66 -8.10 -4.56 8.56
N ALA A 67 -7.97 -4.67 7.24
CA ALA A 67 -9.05 -4.98 6.32
C ALA A 67 -8.62 -6.11 5.38
N LEU A 68 -9.45 -7.14 5.22
CA LEU A 68 -9.27 -8.25 4.31
C LEU A 68 -10.41 -8.28 3.28
N LEU A 69 -10.08 -8.08 2.01
CA LEU A 69 -10.99 -8.27 0.88
C LEU A 69 -10.80 -9.66 0.28
N LYS A 70 -11.93 -10.26 -0.11
CA LYS A 70 -12.02 -11.58 -0.72
C LYS A 70 -12.69 -11.45 -2.09
N PRO A 71 -12.39 -12.34 -3.06
CA PRO A 71 -13.14 -12.43 -4.32
C PRO A 71 -14.65 -12.60 -4.08
N ALA A 72 -15.47 -12.19 -5.05
CA ALA A 72 -16.93 -12.27 -4.94
C ALA A 72 -17.43 -13.73 -4.87
N ASP A 73 -16.70 -14.65 -5.49
CA ASP A 73 -16.91 -16.09 -5.53
C ASP A 73 -16.02 -16.85 -4.52
N PHE A 74 -15.63 -16.18 -3.42
CA PHE A 74 -14.76 -16.76 -2.39
C PHE A 74 -15.33 -18.07 -1.81
N ASP A 75 -14.46 -19.08 -1.74
CA ASP A 75 -14.74 -20.40 -1.21
C ASP A 75 -13.73 -20.74 -0.10
N PRO A 76 -14.14 -20.84 1.17
CA PRO A 76 -13.23 -21.08 2.29
C PRO A 76 -12.54 -22.45 2.25
N SER A 77 -12.97 -23.38 1.39
CA SER A 77 -12.31 -24.67 1.18
C SER A 77 -11.09 -24.59 0.26
N LYS A 78 -10.93 -23.49 -0.49
CA LYS A 78 -9.81 -23.26 -1.40
C LYS A 78 -8.67 -22.50 -0.73
N LYS A 79 -7.47 -22.64 -1.30
CA LYS A 79 -6.27 -21.88 -0.92
C LYS A 79 -6.01 -20.77 -1.95
N TYR A 80 -5.91 -19.53 -1.48
CA TYR A 80 -5.71 -18.36 -2.30
C TYR A 80 -4.32 -17.73 -2.08
N PRO A 81 -3.65 -17.25 -3.14
CA PRO A 81 -2.56 -16.30 -2.98
C PRO A 81 -3.11 -14.97 -2.43
N ALA A 82 -2.27 -14.22 -1.71
CA ALA A 82 -2.70 -12.94 -1.13
C ALA A 82 -1.71 -11.82 -1.39
N ILE A 83 -2.23 -10.62 -1.58
CA ILE A 83 -1.48 -9.38 -1.78
C ILE A 83 -1.68 -8.49 -0.56
N VAL A 84 -0.59 -8.12 0.09
CA VAL A 84 -0.56 -7.08 1.11
C VAL A 84 -0.40 -5.73 0.43
N ALA A 85 -1.43 -4.89 0.49
CA ALA A 85 -1.41 -3.52 -0.02
C ALA A 85 -0.96 -2.57 1.10
N VAL A 86 0.28 -2.08 1.01
CA VAL A 86 0.93 -1.31 2.06
C VAL A 86 1.13 0.15 1.65
N TYR A 87 0.89 1.06 2.61
CA TYR A 87 1.51 2.39 2.59
C TYR A 87 2.37 2.53 3.83
N GLY A 88 1.77 2.46 5.02
CA GLY A 88 2.46 2.30 6.31
C GLY A 88 3.23 3.52 6.83
N GLY A 89 3.36 4.58 6.03
CA GLY A 89 4.00 5.82 6.44
C GLY A 89 3.11 6.77 7.25
N PRO A 90 3.71 7.83 7.81
CA PRO A 90 2.99 8.92 8.46
C PRO A 90 1.90 9.53 7.57
N HIS A 91 0.89 10.15 8.19
CA HIS A 91 -0.25 10.83 7.55
C HIS A 91 -1.26 9.94 6.81
N ALA A 92 -0.93 8.70 6.49
CA ALA A 92 -1.86 7.79 5.83
C ALA A 92 -2.76 7.03 6.83
N GLN A 93 -3.92 6.60 6.34
CA GLN A 93 -4.78 5.62 7.01
C GLN A 93 -5.45 4.79 5.92
N ASN A 94 -5.05 3.53 5.77
CA ASN A 94 -5.52 2.63 4.72
C ASN A 94 -6.75 1.83 5.17
N VAL A 95 -6.91 1.58 6.47
CA VAL A 95 -8.01 0.78 7.00
C VAL A 95 -9.15 1.69 7.40
N ARG A 96 -10.03 1.96 6.44
CA ARG A 96 -11.18 2.85 6.57
C ARG A 96 -12.44 2.19 6.01
N LYS A 97 -13.59 2.45 6.64
CA LYS A 97 -14.92 2.04 6.16
C LYS A 97 -15.41 3.01 5.08
N ILE A 98 -14.72 3.03 3.94
CA ILE A 98 -14.99 3.91 2.80
C ILE A 98 -15.22 3.10 1.53
N TRP A 99 -15.71 3.75 0.48
CA TRP A 99 -15.79 3.15 -0.85
C TRP A 99 -14.40 2.73 -1.34
N GLN A 100 -14.30 1.53 -1.90
CA GLN A 100 -13.01 0.90 -2.21
C GLN A 100 -12.41 1.41 -3.53
N SER A 101 -11.08 1.36 -3.63
CA SER A 101 -10.39 1.70 -4.87
C SER A 101 -10.68 0.64 -5.95
N PRO A 102 -10.99 1.04 -7.20
CA PRO A 102 -11.10 0.09 -8.31
C PRO A 102 -9.83 -0.73 -8.58
N SER A 103 -8.65 -0.23 -8.19
CA SER A 103 -7.38 -0.95 -8.41
C SER A 103 -7.25 -2.23 -7.58
N GLU A 104 -7.82 -2.27 -6.38
CA GLU A 104 -7.78 -3.49 -5.52
C GLU A 104 -8.67 -4.58 -6.10
N ARG A 105 -9.78 -4.19 -6.72
CA ARG A 105 -10.71 -5.10 -7.40
C ARG A 105 -10.03 -5.91 -8.50
N THR A 106 -9.06 -5.32 -9.22
CA THR A 106 -8.28 -6.03 -10.23
C THR A 106 -7.55 -7.25 -9.65
N TYR A 107 -7.03 -7.17 -8.42
CA TYR A 107 -6.44 -8.34 -7.76
C TYR A 107 -7.50 -9.37 -7.33
N LEU A 108 -8.66 -8.91 -6.84
CA LEU A 108 -9.75 -9.80 -6.44
C LEU A 108 -10.30 -10.59 -7.63
N GLU A 109 -10.53 -9.93 -8.76
CA GLU A 109 -10.99 -10.56 -10.02
C GLU A 109 -9.93 -11.50 -10.60
N ALA A 110 -8.65 -11.23 -10.37
CA ALA A 110 -7.60 -12.17 -10.70
C ALA A 110 -7.51 -13.35 -9.72
N GLY A 111 -8.28 -13.38 -8.62
CA GLY A 111 -8.30 -14.48 -7.65
C GLY A 111 -7.25 -14.37 -6.53
N TYR A 112 -6.83 -13.15 -6.19
CA TYR A 112 -6.03 -12.89 -4.98
C TYR A 112 -6.92 -12.42 -3.84
N LEU A 113 -6.52 -12.70 -2.60
CA LEU A 113 -6.98 -11.96 -1.43
C LEU A 113 -6.22 -10.62 -1.35
N VAL A 114 -6.85 -9.56 -0.86
CA VAL A 114 -6.18 -8.27 -0.63
C VAL A 114 -6.25 -7.93 0.85
N PHE A 115 -5.10 -7.75 1.48
CA PHE A 115 -4.96 -7.44 2.90
C PHE A 115 -4.33 -6.07 3.10
N ARG A 116 -4.89 -5.28 4.02
CA ARG A 116 -4.34 -3.99 4.47
C ARG A 116 -4.24 -3.99 5.98
N LEU A 117 -3.21 -3.35 6.50
CA LEU A 117 -2.99 -3.15 7.93
C LEU A 117 -2.49 -1.73 8.16
N ASP A 118 -3.11 -1.02 9.10
CA ASP A 118 -2.59 0.24 9.63
C ASP A 118 -1.65 -0.06 10.80
N ASN A 119 -0.34 -0.05 10.51
CA ASN A 119 0.74 -0.21 11.48
C ASN A 119 0.94 1.03 12.36
N ARG A 120 1.70 0.91 13.45
CA ARG A 120 2.14 2.08 14.23
C ARG A 120 2.84 3.10 13.35
N GLY A 121 2.52 4.38 13.54
CA GLY A 121 2.94 5.50 12.69
C GLY A 121 1.85 6.10 11.80
N THR A 122 0.81 5.33 11.46
CA THR A 122 -0.30 5.83 10.63
C THR A 122 -1.18 6.84 11.38
N ALA A 123 -1.94 7.64 10.63
CA ALA A 123 -2.77 8.73 11.14
C ALA A 123 -4.05 8.28 11.86
N ASN A 124 -4.80 9.25 12.41
CA ASN A 124 -6.09 9.06 13.10
C ASN A 124 -6.02 8.12 14.32
N ARG A 125 -4.87 8.14 15.01
CA ARG A 125 -4.59 7.39 16.24
C ARG A 125 -3.92 8.31 17.27
N SER A 126 -3.61 7.76 18.44
CA SER A 126 -2.98 8.52 19.52
C SER A 126 -1.61 9.09 19.11
N ALA A 127 -1.16 10.14 19.78
CA ALA A 127 0.18 10.68 19.57
C ALA A 127 1.28 9.64 19.81
N LYS A 128 1.09 8.73 20.78
CA LYS A 128 1.99 7.60 21.04
C LYS A 128 2.09 6.68 19.83
N PHE A 129 0.95 6.34 19.22
CA PHE A 129 0.89 5.51 18.02
C PHE A 129 1.62 6.15 16.84
N ALA A 130 1.42 7.46 16.61
CA ALA A 130 2.09 8.20 15.54
C ALA A 130 3.61 8.32 15.77
N ARG A 131 4.04 8.61 17.01
CA ARG A 131 5.47 8.78 17.38
C ARG A 131 6.28 7.48 17.42
N ALA A 132 5.65 6.33 17.19
CA ALA A 132 6.39 5.07 17.10
C ALA A 132 7.50 5.12 16.03
N LEU A 133 7.30 5.89 14.95
CA LEU A 133 8.27 6.05 13.86
C LEU A 133 9.37 7.09 14.11
N ASP A 134 9.29 7.84 15.22
CA ASP A 134 10.19 8.96 15.48
C ASP A 134 11.66 8.53 15.43
N ARG A 135 12.40 9.09 14.47
CA ARG A 135 13.82 8.85 14.17
C ARG A 135 14.17 7.43 13.70
N ARG A 136 13.18 6.64 13.28
CA ARG A 136 13.37 5.22 12.95
C ARG A 136 12.41 4.69 11.89
N LEU A 137 12.20 5.45 10.82
CA LEU A 137 11.44 4.94 9.65
C LEU A 137 12.05 3.61 9.16
N GLY A 138 11.19 2.70 8.70
CA GLY A 138 11.55 1.36 8.23
C GLY A 138 11.85 0.35 9.34
N THR A 139 11.33 0.57 10.56
CA THR A 139 11.54 -0.33 11.69
C THR A 139 10.22 -0.91 12.17
N VAL A 140 9.58 -0.27 13.15
CA VAL A 140 8.39 -0.74 13.85
C VAL A 140 7.20 -0.95 12.91
N GLU A 141 7.09 -0.16 11.84
CA GLU A 141 6.06 -0.37 10.83
C GLU A 141 6.26 -1.67 10.05
N VAL A 142 7.50 -2.09 9.84
CA VAL A 142 7.83 -3.35 9.16
C VAL A 142 7.45 -4.52 10.05
N ASP A 143 7.81 -4.46 11.34
CA ASP A 143 7.46 -5.48 12.34
C ASP A 143 5.94 -5.67 12.43
N ASP A 144 5.19 -4.57 12.47
CA ASP A 144 3.73 -4.60 12.51
C ASP A 144 3.14 -5.23 11.23
N GLN A 145 3.68 -4.93 10.06
CA GLN A 145 3.26 -5.58 8.81
C GLN A 145 3.59 -7.07 8.79
N LEU A 146 4.69 -7.51 9.41
CA LEU A 146 5.03 -8.93 9.56
C LEU A 146 4.05 -9.64 10.51
N VAL A 147 3.55 -8.98 11.55
CA VAL A 147 2.44 -9.50 12.38
C VAL A 147 1.20 -9.73 11.51
N GLY A 148 0.85 -8.77 10.65
CA GLY A 148 -0.23 -8.90 9.67
C GLY A 148 -0.05 -10.05 8.70
N ALA A 149 1.16 -10.20 8.14
CA ALA A 149 1.48 -11.30 7.23
C ALA A 149 1.39 -12.67 7.92
N ASN A 150 1.88 -12.79 9.16
CA ASN A 150 1.77 -14.02 9.94
C ASN A 150 0.32 -14.38 10.28
N TYR A 151 -0.51 -13.38 10.63
CA TYR A 151 -1.94 -13.59 10.77
C TYR A 151 -2.56 -14.11 9.47
N LEU A 152 -2.23 -13.48 8.33
CA LEU A 152 -2.74 -13.90 7.02
C LEU A 152 -2.36 -15.36 6.73
N LYS A 153 -1.10 -15.77 6.97
CA LYS A 153 -0.65 -17.17 6.82
C LYS A 153 -1.41 -18.16 7.69
N SER A 154 -1.91 -17.73 8.85
CA SER A 154 -2.66 -18.60 9.78
C SER A 154 -4.07 -18.93 9.28
N LEU A 155 -4.61 -18.17 8.32
CA LEU A 155 -5.96 -18.38 7.82
C LEU A 155 -6.04 -19.65 6.95
N PRO A 156 -7.06 -20.51 7.15
CA PRO A 156 -7.13 -21.82 6.51
C PRO A 156 -7.30 -21.76 4.99
N TYR A 157 -7.68 -20.62 4.43
CA TYR A 157 -7.86 -20.39 3.00
C TYR A 157 -6.73 -19.56 2.37
N VAL A 158 -5.69 -19.20 3.12
CA VAL A 158 -4.49 -18.55 2.58
C VAL A 158 -3.43 -19.59 2.24
N ASP A 159 -2.85 -19.47 1.05
CA ASP A 159 -1.63 -20.18 0.67
C ASP A 159 -0.42 -19.41 1.23
N ALA A 160 0.16 -19.95 2.30
CA ALA A 160 1.21 -19.32 3.08
C ALA A 160 2.51 -19.07 2.30
N GLU A 161 2.70 -19.75 1.17
CA GLU A 161 3.87 -19.63 0.29
C GLU A 161 3.64 -18.64 -0.86
N LYS A 162 2.44 -18.06 -0.97
CA LYS A 162 2.03 -17.18 -2.06
C LYS A 162 1.59 -15.81 -1.59
N LEU A 163 2.43 -15.18 -0.76
CA LEU A 163 2.25 -13.80 -0.32
C LEU A 163 3.05 -12.83 -1.20
N GLY A 164 2.34 -11.84 -1.73
CA GLY A 164 2.91 -10.66 -2.38
C GLY A 164 2.71 -9.40 -1.56
N VAL A 165 3.52 -8.38 -1.81
CA VAL A 165 3.35 -7.03 -1.24
C VAL A 165 3.40 -5.97 -2.33
N VAL A 166 2.55 -4.95 -2.26
CA VAL A 166 2.53 -3.83 -3.20
C VAL A 166 2.36 -2.51 -2.48
N GLY A 167 3.08 -1.49 -2.92
CA GLY A 167 2.94 -0.14 -2.41
C GLY A 167 3.61 0.90 -3.30
N TRP A 168 3.20 2.16 -3.12
CA TRP A 168 3.71 3.31 -3.88
C TRP A 168 4.20 4.40 -2.93
N SER A 169 5.22 5.17 -3.32
CA SER A 169 5.84 6.20 -2.47
C SER A 169 6.39 5.58 -1.18
N TYR A 170 5.97 6.03 0.00
CA TYR A 170 6.30 5.34 1.26
C TYR A 170 5.90 3.86 1.25
N GLY A 171 4.80 3.49 0.58
CA GLY A 171 4.44 2.09 0.38
C GLY A 171 5.45 1.32 -0.47
N GLY A 172 6.12 1.99 -1.42
CA GLY A 172 7.23 1.43 -2.18
C GLY A 172 8.44 1.19 -1.29
N PHE A 173 8.79 2.16 -0.44
CA PHE A 173 9.80 2.00 0.61
C PHE A 173 9.47 0.81 1.52
N MET A 174 8.24 0.72 2.02
CA MET A 174 7.75 -0.41 2.82
C MET A 174 7.83 -1.74 2.09
N THR A 175 7.49 -1.77 0.80
CA THR A 175 7.66 -2.96 -0.04
C THR A 175 9.11 -3.44 -0.05
N LEU A 176 10.07 -2.53 -0.23
CA LEU A 176 11.50 -2.87 -0.18
C LEU A 176 11.93 -3.35 1.22
N MET A 177 11.48 -2.66 2.27
CA MET A 177 11.81 -3.02 3.65
C MET A 177 11.24 -4.38 4.06
N MET A 178 10.02 -4.70 3.63
CA MET A 178 9.36 -5.99 3.88
C MET A 178 9.98 -7.12 3.06
N LEU A 179 10.40 -6.88 1.81
CA LEU A 179 11.12 -7.88 1.00
C LEU A 179 12.52 -8.19 1.54
N THR A 180 13.13 -7.26 2.27
CA THR A 180 14.46 -7.41 2.88
C THR A 180 14.41 -7.58 4.40
N ALA A 181 13.22 -7.84 4.96
CA ALA A 181 13.07 -8.17 6.37
C ALA A 181 13.60 -9.57 6.67
N GLU A 182 14.07 -9.78 7.89
CA GLU A 182 14.47 -11.10 8.34
C GLU A 182 13.28 -12.06 8.31
N ASN A 183 13.50 -13.28 7.80
CA ASN A 183 12.45 -14.30 7.64
C ASN A 183 11.21 -13.80 6.87
N THR A 184 11.42 -12.92 5.88
CA THR A 184 10.32 -12.33 5.11
C THR A 184 9.36 -13.41 4.56
N PRO A 185 8.05 -13.32 4.86
CA PRO A 185 7.06 -14.26 4.35
C PRO A 185 6.69 -13.97 2.89
N PHE A 186 7.18 -12.85 2.32
CA PHE A 186 6.85 -12.44 0.98
C PHE A 186 7.71 -13.19 -0.04
N LYS A 187 7.03 -13.67 -1.10
CA LYS A 187 7.66 -14.32 -2.25
C LYS A 187 8.06 -13.30 -3.31
N ALA A 188 7.27 -12.24 -3.47
CA ALA A 188 7.52 -11.17 -4.41
C ALA A 188 6.87 -9.85 -3.97
N GLY A 189 7.34 -8.73 -4.49
CA GLY A 189 6.73 -7.43 -4.22
C GLY A 189 6.93 -6.43 -5.35
N ALA A 190 5.96 -5.53 -5.48
CA ALA A 190 5.95 -4.45 -6.46
C ALA A 190 6.04 -3.10 -5.73
N GLY A 191 7.22 -2.47 -5.81
CA GLY A 191 7.49 -1.18 -5.17
C GLY A 191 7.50 -0.06 -6.20
N GLY A 192 6.57 0.89 -6.07
CA GLY A 192 6.47 2.05 -6.95
C GLY A 192 7.00 3.33 -6.32
N ALA A 193 7.79 4.10 -7.07
CA ALA A 193 8.43 5.35 -6.65
C ALA A 193 8.96 5.33 -5.20
N PRO A 194 9.76 4.32 -4.80
CA PRO A 194 10.18 4.17 -3.42
C PRO A 194 11.27 5.20 -3.06
N PRO A 195 11.16 5.92 -1.93
CA PRO A 195 12.34 6.45 -1.26
C PRO A 195 13.29 5.29 -0.93
N THR A 196 14.56 5.43 -1.26
CA THR A 196 15.58 4.40 -0.98
C THR A 196 16.69 4.91 -0.09
N GLU A 197 16.82 6.23 0.05
CA GLU A 197 17.68 6.94 0.99
C GLU A 197 16.97 8.25 1.37
N TRP A 198 16.97 8.60 2.66
CA TRP A 198 16.16 9.71 3.18
C TRP A 198 16.81 11.08 3.03
N GLY A 199 18.13 11.18 2.87
CA GLY A 199 18.85 12.41 2.55
C GLY A 199 18.59 12.93 1.13
N LEU A 200 18.08 12.09 0.21
CA LEU A 200 17.61 12.45 -1.13
C LEU A 200 16.20 13.05 -1.12
N TYR A 201 15.54 13.11 0.03
CA TYR A 201 14.18 13.62 0.19
C TYR A 201 14.16 14.98 0.89
N ASP A 202 13.04 15.71 0.82
CA ASP A 202 12.98 17.10 1.29
C ASP A 202 13.22 17.24 2.81
N THR A 203 13.73 18.40 3.22
CA THR A 203 14.05 18.69 4.62
C THR A 203 12.82 18.69 5.52
N ALA A 204 11.68 19.20 5.07
CA ALA A 204 10.50 19.40 5.90
C ALA A 204 9.86 18.06 6.31
N TYR A 205 9.80 17.09 5.40
CA TYR A 205 9.37 15.74 5.69
C TYR A 205 10.45 14.99 6.47
N THR A 206 11.67 14.95 5.95
CA THR A 206 12.70 14.07 6.49
C THR A 206 13.14 14.52 7.89
N GLU A 207 13.43 15.80 8.12
CA GLU A 207 13.87 16.26 9.45
C GLU A 207 12.76 16.12 10.50
N ARG A 208 11.48 16.18 10.10
CA ARG A 208 10.34 15.95 10.99
C ARG A 208 10.30 14.54 11.54
N TYR A 209 10.65 13.54 10.73
CA TYR A 209 10.52 12.12 11.10
C TYR A 209 11.84 11.44 11.42
N MET A 210 12.95 11.96 10.90
CA MET A 210 14.29 11.39 11.04
C MET A 210 15.25 12.32 11.76
N GLY A 211 14.91 13.60 11.98
CA GLY A 211 15.87 14.61 12.44
C GLY A 211 16.93 14.90 11.38
N LYS A 212 17.96 15.68 11.74
CA LYS A 212 19.06 15.95 10.81
C LYS A 212 19.95 14.71 10.64
N PRO A 213 20.57 14.50 9.45
CA PRO A 213 21.46 13.36 9.20
C PRO A 213 22.57 13.22 10.26
N ASP A 214 23.20 14.33 10.66
CA ASP A 214 24.29 14.31 11.65
C ASP A 214 23.84 13.92 13.06
N GLU A 215 22.56 14.13 13.39
CA GLU A 215 21.98 13.80 14.68
C GLU A 215 21.42 12.37 14.71
N ASN A 216 21.13 11.77 13.54
CA ASN A 216 20.46 10.46 13.42
C ASN A 216 21.13 9.51 12.42
N LYS A 217 22.47 9.48 12.39
CA LYS A 217 23.24 8.67 11.43
C LYS A 217 22.76 7.22 11.36
N ASP A 218 22.51 6.60 12.51
CA ASP A 218 22.03 5.22 12.58
C ASP A 218 20.61 5.06 12.03
N GLY A 219 19.72 6.04 12.23
CA GLY A 219 18.37 5.99 11.68
C GLY A 219 18.38 6.03 10.15
N TYR A 220 19.17 6.95 9.58
CA TYR A 220 19.36 7.02 8.13
C TYR A 220 20.01 5.75 7.58
N ALA A 221 21.07 5.23 8.22
CA ALA A 221 21.73 4.00 7.78
C ALA A 221 20.83 2.76 7.85
N ARG A 222 20.01 2.63 8.90
CA ARG A 222 19.08 1.48 9.06
C ARG A 222 17.95 1.46 8.03
N SER A 223 17.56 2.65 7.56
CA SER A 223 16.47 2.84 6.59
C SER A 223 16.95 2.89 5.14
N ASP A 224 18.26 2.94 4.89
CA ASP A 224 18.80 2.78 3.55
C ASP A 224 18.65 1.32 3.07
N ILE A 225 18.01 1.14 1.93
CA ILE A 225 17.80 -0.19 1.35
C ILE A 225 19.09 -0.86 0.90
N LEU A 226 20.13 -0.10 0.53
CA LEU A 226 21.36 -0.69 -0.04
C LEU A 226 22.06 -1.62 0.95
N GLY A 227 22.06 -1.26 2.24
CA GLY A 227 22.61 -2.09 3.32
C GLY A 227 21.84 -3.38 3.59
N ARG A 228 20.72 -3.62 2.90
CA ARG A 228 19.80 -4.74 3.13
C ARG A 228 19.67 -5.66 1.91
N LEU A 229 20.30 -5.33 0.80
CA LEU A 229 20.10 -6.03 -0.48
C LEU A 229 20.56 -7.48 -0.47
N ASP A 230 21.49 -7.86 0.41
CA ASP A 230 21.91 -9.27 0.55
C ASP A 230 20.76 -10.17 1.05
N ARG A 231 19.69 -9.59 1.59
CA ARG A 231 18.45 -10.31 1.96
C ARG A 231 17.39 -10.30 0.85
N MET A 232 17.59 -9.59 -0.25
CA MET A 232 16.66 -9.56 -1.37
C MET A 232 16.71 -10.89 -2.12
N LYS A 233 15.57 -11.58 -2.23
CA LYS A 233 15.49 -12.82 -3.00
C LYS A 233 15.64 -12.50 -4.50
N PRO A 234 16.51 -13.19 -5.26
CA PRO A 234 16.64 -13.02 -6.70
C PRO A 234 15.28 -13.06 -7.43
N GLY A 235 14.99 -12.01 -8.20
CA GLY A 235 13.76 -11.90 -8.98
C GLY A 235 12.49 -11.65 -8.17
N SER A 236 12.58 -11.30 -6.88
CA SER A 236 11.39 -11.01 -6.05
C SER A 236 10.90 -9.56 -6.15
N LEU A 237 11.65 -8.67 -6.80
CA LEU A 237 11.31 -7.24 -6.90
C LEU A 237 10.82 -6.89 -8.31
N LEU A 238 9.66 -6.24 -8.38
CA LEU A 238 9.25 -5.37 -9.48
C LEU A 238 9.35 -3.92 -9.02
N LEU A 239 10.18 -3.12 -9.68
CA LEU A 239 10.37 -1.70 -9.39
C LEU A 239 9.65 -0.85 -10.44
N LEU A 240 8.80 0.09 -10.01
CA LEU A 240 8.11 1.02 -10.89
C LEU A 240 8.51 2.45 -10.57
N HIS A 241 8.72 3.31 -11.57
CA HIS A 241 9.00 4.73 -11.30
C HIS A 241 8.66 5.63 -12.49
N GLY A 242 8.07 6.80 -12.22
CA GLY A 242 8.01 7.91 -13.17
C GLY A 242 9.38 8.54 -13.38
N MET A 243 9.81 8.70 -14.64
CA MET A 243 11.15 9.24 -14.91
C MET A 243 11.26 10.75 -14.70
N ALA A 244 10.12 11.44 -14.53
CA ALA A 244 10.04 12.88 -14.28
C ALA A 244 9.54 13.16 -12.85
N ASP A 245 9.70 12.22 -11.91
CA ASP A 245 9.31 12.39 -10.51
C ASP A 245 10.10 13.54 -9.86
N ASP A 246 9.36 14.56 -9.43
CA ASP A 246 9.84 15.78 -8.79
C ASP A 246 9.66 15.75 -7.26
N ASN A 247 9.16 14.65 -6.71
CA ASN A 247 8.97 14.44 -5.27
C ASN A 247 9.93 13.37 -4.74
N VAL A 248 9.75 12.11 -5.17
CA VAL A 248 10.75 11.05 -4.94
C VAL A 248 11.61 11.01 -6.19
N ILE A 249 12.65 11.82 -6.23
CA ILE A 249 13.46 11.94 -7.45
C ILE A 249 13.97 10.58 -7.92
N PHE A 250 14.03 10.41 -9.24
CA PHE A 250 14.36 9.14 -9.89
C PHE A 250 15.73 8.55 -9.46
N GLU A 251 16.61 9.38 -8.90
CA GLU A 251 17.87 8.96 -8.27
C GLU A 251 17.67 7.86 -7.22
N ASN A 252 16.55 7.88 -6.48
CA ASN A 252 16.18 6.81 -5.55
C ASN A 252 16.12 5.45 -6.25
N SER A 253 15.62 5.38 -7.48
CA SER A 253 15.61 4.13 -8.25
C SER A 253 16.94 3.85 -8.92
N THR A 254 17.64 4.85 -9.47
CA THR A 254 18.91 4.60 -10.17
C THR A 254 19.99 4.07 -9.25
N ARG A 255 20.07 4.55 -7.99
CA ARG A 255 21.01 4.00 -7.00
C ARG A 255 20.70 2.55 -6.62
N LEU A 256 19.42 2.22 -6.49
CA LEU A 256 18.98 0.86 -6.16
C LEU A 256 19.30 -0.11 -7.29
N ILE A 257 18.96 0.22 -8.53
CA ILE A 257 19.23 -0.67 -9.68
C ILE A 257 20.74 -0.84 -9.91
N ALA A 258 21.54 0.20 -9.70
CA ALA A 258 23.00 0.12 -9.83
C ALA A 258 23.60 -0.88 -8.83
N GLU A 259 23.19 -0.83 -7.56
CA GLU A 259 23.70 -1.75 -6.55
C GLU A 259 23.15 -3.19 -6.73
N LEU A 260 21.89 -3.36 -7.15
CA LEU A 260 21.34 -4.67 -7.52
C LEU A 260 22.13 -5.33 -8.65
N GLN A 261 22.45 -4.56 -9.71
CA GLN A 261 23.26 -5.04 -10.83
C GLN A 261 24.68 -5.41 -10.40
N LYS A 262 25.32 -4.55 -9.59
CA LYS A 262 26.65 -4.82 -9.02
C LYS A 262 26.69 -6.08 -8.17
N LYS A 263 25.62 -6.38 -7.42
CA LYS A 263 25.46 -7.61 -6.62
C LYS A 263 24.94 -8.80 -7.43
N ALA A 264 24.69 -8.64 -8.74
CA ALA A 264 24.10 -9.65 -9.61
C ALA A 264 22.75 -10.20 -9.10
N ILE A 265 21.93 -9.36 -8.46
CA ILE A 265 20.59 -9.71 -7.99
C ILE A 265 19.58 -9.35 -9.08
N PRO A 266 18.89 -10.32 -9.71
CA PRO A 266 17.88 -10.05 -10.73
C PRO A 266 16.66 -9.32 -10.16
N PHE A 267 16.10 -8.41 -10.95
CA PHE A 267 14.86 -7.68 -10.65
C PHE A 267 14.13 -7.36 -11.96
N GLU A 268 12.85 -7.02 -11.85
CA GLU A 268 12.04 -6.53 -12.97
C GLU A 268 11.80 -5.02 -12.76
N MET A 269 11.68 -4.25 -13.84
CA MET A 269 11.47 -2.81 -13.75
C MET A 269 10.50 -2.31 -14.84
N ALA A 270 9.62 -1.38 -14.48
CA ALA A 270 8.78 -0.63 -15.41
C ALA A 270 8.97 0.88 -15.21
N LEU A 271 9.49 1.54 -16.23
CA LEU A 271 9.70 2.98 -16.24
C LEU A 271 8.56 3.68 -16.98
N TYR A 272 8.13 4.82 -16.45
CA TYR A 272 7.08 5.64 -17.04
C TYR A 272 7.64 7.00 -17.46
N PRO A 273 8.07 7.16 -18.72
CA PRO A 273 8.55 8.43 -19.25
C PRO A 273 7.50 9.54 -19.12
N GLY A 274 7.95 10.71 -18.65
CA GLY A 274 7.14 11.91 -18.46
C GLY A 274 6.16 11.88 -17.28
N GLU A 275 6.00 10.74 -16.61
CA GLU A 275 5.21 10.67 -15.37
C GLU A 275 6.03 11.16 -14.19
N ARG A 276 5.36 11.89 -13.29
CA ARG A 276 5.93 12.39 -12.04
C ARG A 276 5.64 11.41 -10.89
N HIS A 277 5.41 11.91 -9.68
CA HIS A 277 5.21 11.09 -8.49
C HIS A 277 3.91 10.30 -8.45
N SER A 278 2.82 10.86 -8.97
CA SER A 278 1.52 10.17 -8.97
C SER A 278 1.57 8.93 -9.85
N ALA A 279 0.74 7.94 -9.51
CA ALA A 279 0.43 6.87 -10.45
C ALA A 279 0.04 7.48 -11.81
N PRO A 280 0.40 6.83 -12.93
CA PRO A 280 0.40 7.48 -14.22
C PRO A 280 -0.93 8.17 -14.59
N GLY A 281 -0.86 9.41 -15.05
CA GLY A 281 -2.04 10.29 -15.16
C GLY A 281 -3.04 9.92 -16.26
N SER A 282 -2.68 9.06 -17.22
CA SER A 282 -3.58 8.60 -18.29
C SER A 282 -4.18 7.22 -18.00
N LYS A 283 -5.42 7.00 -18.46
CA LYS A 283 -6.12 5.70 -18.33
C LYS A 283 -5.25 4.53 -18.83
N THR A 284 -4.58 4.69 -19.97
CA THR A 284 -3.74 3.65 -20.57
C THR A 284 -2.51 3.34 -19.72
N LYS A 285 -1.84 4.34 -19.16
CA LYS A 285 -0.67 4.11 -18.31
C LYS A 285 -1.06 3.53 -16.95
N GLY A 286 -2.19 3.96 -16.38
CA GLY A 286 -2.76 3.31 -15.18
C GLY A 286 -3.08 1.83 -15.44
N LEU A 287 -3.67 1.51 -16.60
CA LEU A 287 -3.90 0.11 -17.02
C LEU A 287 -2.58 -0.66 -17.20
N SER A 288 -1.54 -0.02 -17.74
CA SER A 288 -0.20 -0.62 -17.84
C SER A 288 0.33 -1.02 -16.46
N VAL A 289 0.25 -0.14 -15.44
CA VAL A 289 0.65 -0.49 -14.07
C VAL A 289 -0.08 -1.73 -13.57
N LEU A 290 -1.41 -1.75 -13.70
CA LEU A 290 -2.24 -2.88 -13.24
C LEU A 290 -1.89 -4.18 -13.96
N LYS A 291 -1.72 -4.15 -15.28
CA LYS A 291 -1.32 -5.32 -16.07
C LYS A 291 0.07 -5.82 -15.67
N THR A 292 1.05 -4.92 -15.55
CA THR A 292 2.41 -5.27 -15.13
C THR A 292 2.42 -5.92 -13.74
N HIS A 293 1.63 -5.40 -12.78
CA HIS A 293 1.47 -6.04 -11.48
C HIS A 293 0.85 -7.44 -11.59
N LEU A 294 -0.25 -7.60 -12.33
CA LEU A 294 -0.93 -8.89 -12.47
C LEU A 294 -0.05 -9.94 -13.15
N GLU A 295 0.65 -9.57 -14.21
CA GLU A 295 1.58 -10.45 -14.91
C GLU A 295 2.73 -10.88 -13.99
N PHE A 296 3.34 -9.92 -13.27
CA PHE A 296 4.41 -10.20 -12.31
C PHE A 296 3.94 -11.15 -11.20
N PHE A 297 2.85 -10.83 -10.50
CA PHE A 297 2.33 -11.70 -9.45
C PHE A 297 1.79 -13.03 -9.99
N GLY A 298 1.25 -13.07 -11.21
CA GLY A 298 0.85 -14.30 -11.90
C GLY A 298 2.03 -15.27 -12.02
N ARG A 299 3.17 -14.80 -12.55
CA ARG A 299 4.40 -15.58 -12.62
C ARG A 299 4.91 -15.98 -11.23
N LYS A 300 5.06 -15.02 -10.32
CA LYS A 300 5.74 -15.24 -9.03
C LYS A 300 4.92 -16.04 -8.04
N LEU A 301 3.61 -15.80 -7.97
CA LEU A 301 2.74 -16.40 -6.97
C LEU A 301 1.94 -17.59 -7.53
N LYS A 302 1.52 -17.55 -8.80
CA LYS A 302 0.66 -18.60 -9.37
C LYS A 302 1.39 -19.56 -10.31
N GLY A 303 2.59 -19.23 -10.80
CA GLY A 303 3.32 -20.03 -11.77
C GLY A 303 2.67 -20.03 -13.16
N GLN A 304 1.95 -18.94 -13.49
CA GLN A 304 1.34 -18.69 -14.80
C GLN A 304 2.36 -18.11 -15.78
#